data_AF-A0AA51RSC2-F1
#
_entry.id   AF-A0AA51RSC2-F1
#
_cell.length_a   1.000
_cell.length_b   1.000
_cell.length_c   1.000
_cell.angle_alpha   90.00
_cell.angle_beta   90.00
_cell.angle_gamma   90.00
#
_symmetry.space_group_name_H-M   'P 1'
#
loop_
_entity.id
_entity.type
_entity.pdbx_description
1 polymer ?
#
loop_
_entity_poly.entity_id
_entity_poly.type
_entity_poly.pdbx_seq_one_letter_code
_entity_poly.pdbx_strand_id
1 'polypeptide(L)'
;MISFKNKWLLLVVAASLSLGVAAATEKKEEKKEEQSKGYLEAQKKSMFSKENIAKRTAPVGKIYVEGDDVPAAAPPPVVESTGPRSGGDVYTANCSACHGAGVGGAPKFGTSAWSDLAAANSIDALLQSVVNGKGIMPPRGGCANCSDDELKDAIQHMIDSAQ
;
A
#
# COMPACT_ATOMS: atom_id res chain seq x y z
N MET A 1 73.64 5.26 -7.75
CA MET A 1 72.56 4.39 -7.21
C MET A 1 71.74 5.29 -6.29
N ILE A 2 70.45 5.56 -6.39
CA ILE A 2 69.25 5.13 -7.14
C ILE A 2 68.43 6.43 -7.20
N SER A 3 67.81 6.86 -8.31
CA SER A 3 66.34 6.84 -8.39
C SER A 3 65.85 7.82 -9.49
N PHE A 4 66.26 7.59 -10.74
CA PHE A 4 65.64 8.25 -11.91
C PHE A 4 64.51 7.38 -12.52
N LYS A 5 64.26 6.19 -11.96
CA LYS A 5 63.28 5.20 -12.45
C LYS A 5 61.86 5.38 -11.87
N ASN A 6 61.67 6.19 -10.83
CA ASN A 6 60.36 6.31 -10.16
C ASN A 6 59.51 7.49 -10.65
N LYS A 7 60.04 8.36 -11.52
CA LYS A 7 59.29 9.51 -12.06
C LYS A 7 58.51 9.18 -13.34
N TRP A 8 58.94 8.15 -14.08
CA TRP A 8 58.24 7.68 -15.27
C TRP A 8 57.03 6.78 -14.94
N LEU A 9 57.09 6.05 -13.82
CA LEU A 9 56.00 5.16 -13.40
C LEU A 9 54.73 5.92 -12.96
N LEU A 10 54.88 7.12 -12.39
CA LEU A 10 53.75 7.93 -11.93
C LEU A 10 52.97 8.62 -13.06
N LEU A 11 53.61 8.89 -14.21
CA LEU A 11 52.94 9.53 -15.35
C LEU A 11 52.08 8.57 -16.18
N VAL A 12 52.44 7.28 -16.24
CA VAL A 12 51.67 6.28 -17.00
C VAL A 12 50.39 5.86 -16.26
N VAL A 13 50.40 5.89 -14.92
CA VAL A 13 49.22 5.54 -14.11
C VAL A 13 48.14 6.62 -14.19
N ALA A 14 48.50 7.91 -14.30
CA ALA A 14 47.54 9.00 -14.40
C ALA A 14 46.84 9.11 -15.77
N ALA A 15 47.48 8.68 -16.86
CA ALA A 15 46.90 8.73 -18.21
C ALA A 15 45.93 7.58 -18.53
N SER A 16 45.91 6.52 -17.71
CA SER A 16 45.09 5.33 -17.96
C SER A 16 43.68 5.40 -17.36
N LEU A 17 43.41 6.38 -16.48
CA LEU A 17 42.12 6.50 -15.77
C LEU A 17 41.08 7.35 -16.52
N SER A 18 41.44 8.01 -17.61
CA SER A 18 40.54 8.95 -18.31
C SER A 18 39.73 8.32 -19.45
N LEU A 19 40.02 7.08 -19.86
CA LEU A 19 39.33 6.40 -20.97
C LEU A 19 38.16 5.49 -20.53
N GLY A 20 37.97 5.27 -19.23
CA GLY A 20 36.96 4.34 -18.70
C GLY A 20 35.56 4.95 -18.47
N VAL A 21 35.40 6.27 -18.54
CA VAL A 21 34.17 6.95 -18.12
C VAL A 21 33.10 7.03 -19.24
N ALA A 22 33.50 7.06 -20.52
CA ALA A 22 32.55 7.20 -21.63
C ALA A 22 31.74 5.93 -21.94
N ALA A 23 32.33 4.72 -21.84
CA ALA A 23 31.61 3.47 -22.14
C ALA A 23 30.64 3.01 -21.02
N ALA A 24 30.71 3.63 -19.84
CA ALA A 24 29.87 3.29 -18.69
C ALA A 24 28.50 3.98 -18.68
N THR A 25 28.32 5.04 -19.48
CA THR A 25 27.05 5.79 -19.55
C THR A 25 26.04 5.11 -20.48
N GLU A 26 26.45 4.60 -21.65
CA GLU A 26 25.55 3.95 -22.62
C GLU A 26 24.93 2.65 -22.06
N LYS A 27 25.72 1.81 -21.38
CA LYS A 27 25.21 0.58 -20.72
C LYS A 27 24.22 0.85 -19.57
N LYS A 28 24.26 2.06 -19.00
CA LYS A 28 23.40 2.45 -17.87
C LYS A 28 22.03 2.94 -18.34
N GLU A 29 21.96 3.52 -19.54
CA GLU A 29 20.71 3.96 -20.16
C GLU A 29 19.94 2.79 -20.78
N GLU A 30 20.63 1.85 -21.43
CA GLU A 30 20.02 0.65 -22.02
C GLU A 30 19.34 -0.24 -20.97
N LYS A 31 19.98 -0.46 -19.81
CA LYS A 31 19.38 -1.18 -18.67
C LYS A 31 18.17 -0.46 -18.06
N LYS A 32 18.14 0.88 -18.09
CA LYS A 32 17.04 1.68 -17.54
C LYS A 32 15.80 1.60 -18.45
N GLU A 33 16.00 1.52 -19.76
CA GLU A 33 14.93 1.33 -20.74
C GLU A 33 14.40 -0.11 -20.74
N GLU A 34 15.26 -1.12 -20.62
CA GLU A 34 14.84 -2.51 -20.49
C GLU A 34 14.07 -2.75 -19.18
N GLN A 35 14.52 -2.15 -18.07
CA GLN A 35 13.84 -2.21 -16.78
C GLN A 35 12.48 -1.47 -16.80
N SER A 36 12.37 -0.34 -17.52
CA SER A 36 11.10 0.39 -17.64
C SER A 36 10.09 -0.33 -18.54
N LYS A 37 10.55 -0.97 -19.62
CA LYS A 37 9.73 -1.84 -20.48
C LYS A 37 9.22 -3.05 -19.71
N GLY A 38 10.07 -3.69 -18.89
CA GLY A 38 9.67 -4.78 -18.01
C GLY A 38 8.59 -4.37 -17.00
N TYR A 39 8.71 -3.16 -16.42
CA TYR A 39 7.72 -2.61 -15.50
C TYR A 39 6.37 -2.33 -16.18
N LEU A 40 6.39 -1.75 -17.39
CA LEU A 40 5.18 -1.46 -18.17
C LEU A 40 4.45 -2.72 -18.62
N GLU A 41 5.16 -3.75 -19.08
CA GLU A 41 4.56 -5.03 -19.45
C GLU A 41 4.00 -5.78 -18.24
N ALA A 42 4.69 -5.72 -17.09
CA ALA A 42 4.17 -6.25 -15.83
C ALA A 42 2.89 -5.51 -15.38
N GLN A 43 2.85 -4.18 -15.47
CA GLN A 43 1.64 -3.40 -15.17
C GLN A 43 0.50 -3.67 -16.16
N LYS A 44 0.78 -3.82 -17.47
CA LYS A 44 -0.25 -4.20 -18.46
C LYS A 44 -0.83 -5.57 -18.15
N LYS A 45 0.01 -6.52 -17.76
CA LYS A 45 -0.42 -7.89 -17.43
C LYS A 45 -1.17 -7.98 -16.10
N SER A 46 -0.86 -7.13 -15.11
CA SER A 46 -1.52 -7.16 -13.81
C SER A 46 -2.74 -6.23 -13.74
N MET A 47 -2.59 -4.94 -14.04
CA MET A 47 -3.66 -3.95 -13.85
C MET A 47 -4.60 -3.82 -15.04
N PHE A 48 -4.10 -4.03 -16.26
CA PHE A 48 -4.87 -3.83 -17.50
C PHE A 48 -5.16 -5.13 -18.27
N SER A 49 -4.88 -6.29 -17.66
CA SER A 49 -5.29 -7.56 -18.26
C SER A 49 -6.81 -7.61 -18.36
N LYS A 50 -7.30 -8.08 -19.51
CA LYS A 50 -8.74 -8.25 -19.78
C LYS A 50 -9.42 -9.05 -18.68
N GLU A 51 -8.72 -9.99 -18.05
CA GLU A 51 -9.23 -10.78 -16.92
C GLU A 51 -9.49 -9.92 -15.68
N ASN A 52 -8.53 -9.07 -15.30
CA ASN A 52 -8.66 -8.23 -14.10
C ASN A 52 -9.62 -7.05 -14.33
N ILE A 53 -9.70 -6.56 -15.57
CA ILE A 53 -10.75 -5.60 -15.97
C ILE A 53 -12.12 -6.27 -15.87
N ALA A 54 -12.30 -7.46 -16.44
CA ALA A 54 -13.57 -8.19 -16.41
C ALA A 54 -14.03 -8.52 -14.97
N LYS A 55 -13.10 -8.89 -14.08
CA LYS A 55 -13.39 -9.11 -12.65
C LYS A 55 -13.92 -7.86 -11.95
N ARG A 56 -13.44 -6.67 -12.33
CA ARG A 56 -13.82 -5.39 -11.72
C ARG A 56 -15.06 -4.75 -12.37
N THR A 57 -15.33 -5.05 -13.64
CA THR A 57 -16.52 -4.59 -14.37
C THR A 57 -17.68 -5.58 -14.31
N ALA A 58 -17.51 -6.70 -13.62
CA ALA A 58 -18.59 -7.64 -13.39
C ALA A 58 -19.74 -6.94 -12.62
N PRO A 59 -21.00 -7.18 -12.99
CA PRO A 59 -22.13 -6.54 -12.33
C PRO A 59 -22.21 -6.99 -10.86
N VAL A 60 -22.26 -6.02 -9.95
CA VAL A 60 -22.38 -6.25 -8.50
C VAL A 60 -23.76 -6.74 -8.06
N GLY A 61 -24.71 -6.82 -8.99
CA GLY A 61 -26.09 -7.25 -8.74
C GLY A 61 -26.88 -7.42 -10.04
N LYS A 62 -28.05 -8.06 -9.93
CA LYS A 62 -29.01 -8.19 -11.03
C LYS A 62 -30.05 -7.06 -10.92
N ILE A 63 -30.38 -6.42 -12.03
CA ILE A 63 -31.50 -5.47 -12.10
C ILE A 63 -32.73 -6.27 -12.53
N TYR A 64 -33.77 -6.22 -11.70
CA TYR A 64 -35.06 -6.83 -11.99
C TYR A 64 -36.03 -5.74 -12.42
N VAL A 65 -36.84 -6.01 -13.44
CA VAL A 65 -37.87 -5.10 -13.94
C VAL A 65 -39.21 -5.52 -13.34
N GLU A 66 -40.14 -4.57 -13.22
CA GLU A 66 -41.44 -4.79 -12.57
C GLU A 66 -42.22 -5.92 -13.26
N GLY A 67 -42.41 -7.03 -12.54
CA GLY A 67 -43.00 -8.27 -13.05
C GLY A 67 -42.10 -9.50 -12.92
N ASP A 68 -40.82 -9.32 -12.63
CA ASP A 68 -39.89 -10.43 -12.37
C ASP A 68 -40.10 -11.02 -10.96
N ASP A 69 -40.12 -12.35 -10.85
CA ASP A 69 -40.04 -13.07 -9.58
C ASP A 69 -38.67 -12.85 -8.92
N VAL A 70 -38.58 -11.79 -8.12
CA VAL A 70 -37.40 -11.48 -7.29
C VAL A 70 -37.24 -12.58 -6.23
N PRO A 71 -36.16 -13.37 -6.25
CA PRO A 71 -35.85 -14.25 -5.13
C PRO A 71 -35.60 -13.37 -3.90
N ALA A 72 -36.11 -13.81 -2.74
CA ALA A 72 -35.83 -13.16 -1.47
C ALA A 72 -34.33 -12.86 -1.37
N ALA A 73 -33.98 -11.60 -1.10
CA ALA A 73 -32.61 -11.12 -1.09
C ALA A 73 -31.73 -12.12 -0.33
N ALA A 74 -30.81 -12.76 -1.05
CA ALA A 74 -29.83 -13.62 -0.42
C ALA A 74 -29.12 -12.80 0.66
N PRO A 75 -28.90 -13.34 1.86
CA PRO A 75 -28.13 -12.65 2.88
C PRO A 75 -26.79 -12.22 2.26
N PRO A 76 -26.24 -11.05 2.65
CA PRO A 76 -24.97 -10.59 2.11
C PRO A 76 -23.95 -11.72 2.21
N PRO A 77 -23.08 -11.89 1.20
CA PRO A 77 -22.06 -12.92 1.26
C PRO A 77 -21.31 -12.75 2.58
N VAL A 78 -21.31 -13.81 3.40
CA VAL A 78 -20.47 -13.89 4.57
C VAL A 78 -19.04 -13.88 4.06
N VAL A 79 -18.42 -12.70 4.07
CA VAL A 79 -17.03 -12.54 3.71
C VAL A 79 -16.21 -13.11 4.85
N GLU A 80 -15.82 -14.36 4.68
CA GLU A 80 -14.99 -15.07 5.64
C GLU A 80 -13.67 -14.33 5.83
N SER A 81 -13.25 -14.17 7.09
CA SER A 81 -11.98 -13.50 7.41
C SER A 81 -10.83 -14.25 6.73
N THR A 82 -9.97 -13.53 6.01
CA THR A 82 -8.90 -14.16 5.20
C THR A 82 -7.66 -14.51 6.04
N GLY A 83 -7.86 -15.08 7.23
CA GLY A 83 -6.81 -15.44 8.19
C GLY A 83 -6.40 -14.28 9.10
N PRO A 84 -5.69 -14.56 10.20
CA PRO A 84 -5.28 -13.52 11.14
C PRO A 84 -4.18 -12.65 10.54
N ARG A 85 -4.55 -11.42 10.14
CA ARG A 85 -3.61 -10.39 9.71
C ARG A 85 -3.17 -9.57 10.92
N SER A 86 -1.95 -9.03 10.88
CA SER A 86 -1.53 -8.11 11.93
C SER A 86 -2.25 -6.77 11.80
N GLY A 87 -2.35 -6.02 12.90
CA GLY A 87 -2.91 -4.66 12.88
C GLY A 87 -2.21 -3.72 11.89
N GLY A 88 -0.89 -3.87 11.71
CA GLY A 88 -0.12 -3.12 10.72
C GLY A 88 -0.48 -3.48 9.27
N ASP A 89 -0.75 -4.76 8.99
CA ASP A 89 -1.18 -5.20 7.66
C ASP A 89 -2.56 -4.68 7.32
N VAL A 90 -3.51 -4.77 8.26
CA VAL A 90 -4.87 -4.22 8.10
C VAL A 90 -4.82 -2.70 7.96
N TYR A 91 -4.01 -2.02 8.76
CA TYR A 91 -3.80 -0.58 8.63
C TYR A 91 -3.30 -0.22 7.23
N THR A 92 -2.26 -0.91 6.76
CA THR A 92 -1.66 -0.62 5.46
C THR A 92 -2.64 -0.88 4.32
N ALA A 93 -3.39 -1.98 4.37
CA ALA A 93 -4.31 -2.39 3.32
C ALA A 93 -5.59 -1.55 3.24
N ASN A 94 -6.14 -1.11 4.39
CA ASN A 94 -7.49 -0.54 4.45
C ASN A 94 -7.54 0.86 5.06
N CYS A 95 -6.71 1.16 6.06
CA CYS A 95 -6.86 2.37 6.88
C CYS A 95 -5.95 3.53 6.43
N SER A 96 -4.79 3.21 5.87
CA SER A 96 -3.70 4.15 5.54
C SER A 96 -4.12 5.23 4.54
N ALA A 97 -5.04 4.91 3.63
CA ALA A 97 -5.53 5.83 2.61
C ALA A 97 -6.16 7.11 3.21
N CYS A 98 -6.83 6.98 4.36
CA CYS A 98 -7.43 8.11 5.06
C CYS A 98 -6.60 8.57 6.24
N HIS A 99 -6.14 7.63 7.09
CA HIS A 99 -5.42 7.96 8.31
C HIS A 99 -3.95 8.34 8.08
N GLY A 100 -3.34 7.98 6.95
CA GLY A 100 -1.96 8.39 6.65
C GLY A 100 -1.81 9.90 6.39
N ALA A 101 -2.77 10.49 5.68
CA ALA A 101 -2.77 11.91 5.36
C ALA A 101 -3.76 12.74 6.21
N GLY A 102 -4.68 12.10 6.94
CA GLY A 102 -5.76 12.77 7.66
C GLY A 102 -6.91 13.22 6.76
N VAL A 103 -7.25 12.41 5.76
CA VAL A 103 -8.29 12.74 4.76
C VAL A 103 -9.64 12.94 5.45
N GLY A 104 -10.32 14.03 5.10
CA GLY A 104 -11.65 14.35 5.64
C GLY A 104 -11.67 14.57 7.15
N GLY A 105 -10.54 14.95 7.75
CA GLY A 105 -10.41 15.15 9.19
C GLY A 105 -10.15 13.86 9.98
N ALA A 106 -9.78 12.77 9.31
CA ALA A 106 -9.35 11.55 10.00
C ALA A 106 -8.14 11.82 10.90
N PRO A 107 -8.06 11.22 12.11
CA PRO A 107 -6.87 11.29 12.95
C PRO A 107 -5.65 10.77 12.17
N LYS A 108 -4.63 11.63 12.03
CA LYS A 108 -3.46 11.32 11.22
C LYS A 108 -2.53 10.38 11.99
N PHE A 109 -2.05 9.32 11.34
CA PHE A 109 -1.10 8.36 11.90
C PHE A 109 0.14 9.07 12.45
N GLY A 110 0.62 8.66 13.62
CA GLY A 110 1.78 9.24 14.28
C GLY A 110 1.57 10.64 14.89
N THR A 111 0.33 11.05 15.12
CA THR A 111 0.01 12.34 15.75
C THR A 111 -0.63 12.15 17.13
N SER A 112 -0.48 13.17 17.99
CA SER A 112 -1.02 13.17 19.36
C SER A 112 -2.53 12.96 19.44
N ALA A 113 -3.27 13.16 18.34
CA ALA A 113 -4.70 12.87 18.26
C ALA A 113 -5.03 11.42 18.67
N TRP A 114 -4.12 10.47 18.40
CA TRP A 114 -4.30 9.08 18.81
C TRP A 114 -4.10 8.87 20.31
N SER A 115 -3.15 9.58 20.92
CA SER A 115 -2.93 9.58 22.36
C SER A 115 -4.13 10.18 23.09
N ASP A 116 -4.68 11.29 22.58
CA ASP A 116 -5.90 11.91 23.11
C ASP A 116 -7.12 10.98 22.99
N LEU A 117 -7.26 10.28 21.86
CA LEU A 117 -8.32 9.30 21.64
C LEU A 117 -8.22 8.12 22.59
N ALA A 118 -7.01 7.58 22.82
CA ALA A 118 -6.76 6.49 23.74
C ALA A 118 -6.98 6.89 25.20
N ALA A 119 -6.71 8.15 25.57
CA ALA A 119 -6.99 8.67 26.90
C ALA A 119 -8.50 8.87 27.15
N ALA A 120 -9.25 9.25 26.10
CA ALA A 120 -10.67 9.55 26.22
C ALA A 120 -11.59 8.33 26.03
N ASN A 121 -11.12 7.23 25.42
CA ASN A 121 -11.95 6.10 25.03
C ASN A 121 -11.27 4.76 25.30
N SER A 122 -12.06 3.72 25.57
CA SER A 122 -11.56 2.35 25.53
C SER A 122 -11.39 1.84 24.10
N ILE A 123 -10.52 0.85 23.89
CA ILE A 123 -10.35 0.16 22.60
C ILE A 123 -11.70 -0.35 22.07
N ASP A 124 -12.55 -0.91 22.93
CA ASP A 124 -13.86 -1.42 22.52
C ASP A 124 -14.80 -0.30 22.05
N ALA A 125 -14.77 0.88 22.68
CA ALA A 125 -15.56 2.03 22.22
C ALA A 125 -15.09 2.56 20.86
N LEU A 126 -13.77 2.56 20.63
CA LEU A 126 -13.19 2.89 19.33
C LEU A 126 -13.58 1.84 18.28
N LEU A 127 -13.52 0.55 18.62
CA LEU A 127 -13.96 -0.52 17.74
C LEU A 127 -15.43 -0.33 17.33
N GLN A 128 -16.32 -0.03 18.28
CA GLN A 128 -17.73 0.22 17.96
C GLN A 128 -17.91 1.39 16.98
N SER A 129 -17.10 2.45 17.12
CA SER A 129 -17.11 3.57 16.18
C SER A 129 -16.61 3.15 14.78
N VAL A 130 -15.60 2.29 14.71
CA VAL A 130 -15.06 1.76 13.45
C VAL A 130 -16.06 0.82 12.78
N VAL A 131 -16.67 -0.11 13.53
CA VAL A 131 -17.65 -1.07 13.01
C VAL A 131 -18.86 -0.36 12.44
N ASN A 132 -19.42 0.60 13.19
CA ASN A 132 -20.59 1.36 12.74
C ASN A 132 -20.26 2.43 11.68
N GLY A 133 -19.00 2.84 11.59
CA GLY A 133 -18.58 4.00 10.81
C GLY A 133 -18.85 5.31 11.57
N LYS A 134 -18.09 6.37 11.22
CA LYS A 134 -18.21 7.68 11.86
C LYS A 134 -17.90 8.81 10.88
N GLY A 135 -18.86 9.69 10.67
CA GLY A 135 -18.71 10.80 9.72
C GLY A 135 -18.48 10.29 8.31
N ILE A 136 -17.31 10.59 7.72
CA ILE A 136 -16.93 10.07 6.40
C ILE A 136 -16.29 8.68 6.45
N MET A 137 -15.93 8.19 7.65
CA MET A 137 -15.30 6.89 7.81
C MET A 137 -16.35 5.79 7.55
N PRO A 138 -16.15 4.93 6.53
CA PRO A 138 -17.11 3.89 6.20
C PRO A 138 -17.20 2.83 7.31
N PRO A 139 -18.31 2.07 7.38
CA PRO A 139 -18.43 0.93 8.27
C PRO A 139 -17.24 -0.04 8.15
N ARG A 140 -16.79 -0.56 9.29
CA ARG A 140 -15.60 -1.42 9.43
C ARG A 140 -14.31 -0.83 8.82
N GLY A 141 -14.21 0.50 8.71
CA GLY A 141 -13.07 1.16 8.06
C GLY A 141 -12.85 0.75 6.60
N GLY A 142 -13.89 0.25 5.92
CA GLY A 142 -13.79 -0.26 4.56
C GLY A 142 -13.24 -1.69 4.45
N CYS A 143 -12.96 -2.36 5.57
CA CYS A 143 -12.56 -3.76 5.60
C CYS A 143 -13.77 -4.66 5.90
N ALA A 144 -14.50 -5.08 4.86
CA ALA A 144 -15.66 -5.95 5.02
C ALA A 144 -15.29 -7.35 5.55
N ASN A 145 -14.07 -7.83 5.26
CA ASN A 145 -13.56 -9.17 5.58
C ASN A 145 -12.53 -9.17 6.73
N CYS A 146 -12.47 -8.11 7.53
CA CYS A 146 -11.69 -8.13 8.77
C CYS A 146 -12.54 -8.72 9.89
N SER A 147 -11.96 -9.50 10.78
CA SER A 147 -12.58 -9.82 12.07
C SER A 147 -12.53 -8.60 13.00
N ASP A 148 -13.32 -8.62 14.07
CA ASP A 148 -13.28 -7.53 15.06
C ASP A 148 -11.93 -7.48 15.79
N ASP A 149 -11.26 -8.62 15.98
CA ASP A 149 -9.92 -8.69 16.57
C ASP A 149 -8.87 -8.03 15.66
N GLU A 150 -8.93 -8.29 14.36
CA GLU A 150 -8.04 -7.63 13.38
C GLU A 150 -8.25 -6.11 13.35
N LEU A 151 -9.51 -5.67 13.51
CA LEU A 151 -9.81 -4.24 13.65
C LEU A 151 -9.29 -3.65 14.96
N LYS A 152 -9.38 -4.39 16.08
CA LYS A 152 -8.79 -3.96 17.36
C LYS A 152 -7.28 -3.82 17.25
N ASP A 153 -6.61 -4.79 16.64
CA ASP A 153 -5.16 -4.74 16.44
C ASP A 153 -4.76 -3.57 15.55
N ALA A 154 -5.56 -3.26 14.51
CA ALA A 154 -5.32 -2.09 13.66
C ALA A 154 -5.51 -0.77 14.42
N ILE A 155 -6.53 -0.68 15.28
CA ILE A 155 -6.73 0.48 16.17
C ILE A 155 -5.55 0.64 17.12
N GLN A 156 -5.11 -0.45 17.75
CA GLN A 156 -3.97 -0.46 18.65
C GLN A 156 -2.70 0.00 17.93
N HIS A 157 -2.45 -0.51 16.72
CA HIS A 157 -1.31 -0.08 15.90
C HIS A 157 -1.30 1.44 15.64
N MET A 158 -2.46 2.04 15.40
CA MET A 158 -2.56 3.50 15.21
C MET A 158 -2.37 4.27 16.54
N ILE A 159 -2.81 3.73 17.67
CA ILE A 159 -2.55 4.31 18.99
C ILE A 159 -1.07 4.28 19.34
N ASP A 160 -0.42 3.13 19.12
CA ASP A 160 1.01 2.93 19.40
C ASP A 160 1.90 3.81 18.50
N SER A 161 1.39 4.23 17.33
CA SER A 161 2.12 5.13 16.44
C SER A 161 2.41 6.52 17.03
N ALA A 162 1.64 6.92 18.05
CA ALA A 162 1.72 8.25 18.67
C ALA A 162 2.41 8.26 20.04
N GLN A 163 2.96 7.11 20.47
CA GLN A 163 3.68 6.95 21.73
C GLN A 163 5.19 7.23 21.58
#